data_AF-A0A820BLU9-F1
#
_entry.id   AF-A0A820BLU9-F1
#
_cell.length_a   1.000
_cell.length_b   1.000
_cell.length_c   1.000
_cell.angle_alpha   90.00
_cell.angle_beta   90.00
_cell.angle_gamma   90.00
#
_symmetry.space_group_name_H-M   'P 1'
#
loop_
_entity.id
_entity.type
_entity.pdbx_description
1 polymer ?
#
loop_
_entity_poly.entity_id
_entity_poly.type
_entity_poly.pdbx_seq_one_letter_code
_entity_poly.pdbx_strand_id
1 'polypeptide(L)'
;MNGPSELEYVSAYLNRQDVMSSIHINGKKSQWKDFTESVHNAFQAFNSKPSIDLLPDILGQIPILLYNGEYDLVCNHWAAENMLDNMTWNRESGFDLGNGKVAPIYAWIVDGESAGYIRYARNLTYILFYNAGHMVPYDQARRSQAMLYQFIQLNLSYPNNQIGTNRKSNYAISIVFTVIVSIIVFIGAIWLYILKQQSTTYSPFKIINDEFVAFEDDVLV
;
A
#
# COMPACT_ATOMS: atom_id res chain seq x y z
N MET A 1 4.50 -22.92 -12.06
CA MET A 1 4.34 -21.46 -12.24
C MET A 1 5.03 -21.11 -13.53
N ASN A 2 4.35 -20.41 -14.43
CA ASN A 2 5.01 -19.91 -15.63
C ASN A 2 5.76 -18.64 -15.21
N GLY A 3 7.08 -18.62 -15.42
CA GLY A 3 7.88 -17.41 -15.23
C GLY A 3 7.53 -16.35 -16.28
N PRO A 4 8.30 -15.25 -16.37
CA PRO A 4 8.09 -14.23 -17.41
C PRO A 4 8.12 -14.88 -18.79
N SER A 5 7.23 -14.47 -19.69
CA SER A 5 7.21 -14.93 -21.09
C SER A 5 8.56 -14.72 -21.79
N GLU A 6 9.30 -13.71 -21.35
CA GLU A 6 10.59 -13.27 -21.85
C GLU A 6 11.71 -14.30 -21.60
N LEU A 7 11.50 -15.26 -20.70
CA LEU A 7 12.46 -16.35 -20.47
C LEU A 7 12.71 -17.18 -21.74
N GLU A 8 11.74 -17.26 -22.64
CA GLU A 8 11.93 -17.91 -23.94
C GLU A 8 13.01 -17.19 -24.77
N TYR A 9 12.98 -15.85 -24.78
CA TYR A 9 13.99 -15.05 -25.48
C TYR A 9 15.36 -15.12 -24.81
N VAL A 10 15.40 -15.12 -23.47
CA VAL A 10 16.64 -15.30 -22.70
C VAL A 10 17.26 -16.66 -23.00
N SER A 11 16.45 -17.71 -23.00
CA SER A 11 16.88 -19.07 -23.34
C SER A 11 17.43 -19.16 -24.75
N ALA A 12 16.70 -18.60 -25.72
CA ALA A 12 17.15 -18.58 -27.10
C ALA A 12 18.48 -17.83 -27.26
N TYR A 13 18.64 -16.67 -26.61
CA TYR A 13 19.85 -15.86 -26.69
C TYR A 13 21.06 -16.56 -26.05
N LEU A 14 20.92 -17.06 -24.83
CA LEU A 14 22.02 -17.69 -24.09
C LEU A 14 22.46 -19.04 -24.69
N ASN A 15 21.59 -19.67 -25.49
CA ASN A 15 21.91 -20.88 -26.24
C ASN A 15 22.51 -20.64 -27.63
N ARG A 16 22.71 -19.39 -28.06
CA ARG A 16 23.42 -19.13 -29.32
C ARG A 16 24.90 -19.46 -29.18
N GLN A 17 25.47 -20.09 -30.21
CA GLN A 17 26.88 -20.52 -30.18
C GLN A 17 27.85 -19.35 -30.03
N ASP A 18 27.59 -18.21 -30.67
CA ASP A 18 28.44 -17.02 -30.56
C ASP A 18 28.37 -16.42 -29.16
N VAL A 19 27.18 -16.34 -28.56
CA VAL A 19 26.99 -15.92 -27.17
C VAL A 19 27.71 -16.85 -26.21
N MET A 20 27.48 -18.16 -26.29
CA MET A 20 28.19 -19.15 -25.45
C MET A 20 29.71 -19.05 -25.59
N SER A 21 30.20 -18.85 -26.81
CA SER A 21 31.64 -18.70 -27.06
C SER A 21 32.20 -17.43 -26.44
N SER A 22 31.43 -16.33 -26.45
CA SER A 22 31.81 -15.05 -25.86
C SER A 22 31.95 -15.08 -24.33
N ILE A 23 31.20 -15.97 -23.67
CA ILE A 23 31.30 -16.22 -22.21
C ILE A 23 32.10 -17.50 -21.89
N HIS A 24 32.90 -17.98 -22.85
CA HIS A 24 33.85 -19.08 -22.70
C HIS A 24 33.25 -20.46 -22.38
N ILE A 25 31.98 -20.69 -22.75
CA ILE A 25 31.28 -21.98 -22.60
C ILE A 25 31.48 -22.82 -23.89
N ASN A 26 32.73 -22.97 -24.32
CA ASN A 26 33.06 -23.71 -25.54
C ASN A 26 32.99 -25.23 -25.29
N GLY A 27 32.36 -25.97 -26.21
CA GLY A 27 32.36 -27.44 -26.20
C GLY A 27 31.50 -28.12 -25.13
N LYS A 28 30.65 -27.37 -24.40
CA LYS A 28 29.65 -27.96 -23.49
C LYS A 28 28.40 -28.39 -24.28
N LYS A 29 27.85 -29.55 -23.92
CA LYS A 29 26.64 -30.11 -24.55
C LYS A 29 25.33 -29.68 -23.89
N SER A 30 25.40 -29.03 -22.72
CA SER A 30 24.22 -28.61 -21.98
C SER A 30 23.72 -27.27 -22.50
N GLN A 31 22.47 -27.25 -22.91
CA GLN A 31 21.76 -26.00 -23.17
C GLN A 31 21.48 -25.28 -21.85
N TRP A 32 21.52 -23.95 -21.90
CA TRP A 32 21.02 -23.12 -20.82
C TRP A 32 19.52 -23.38 -20.62
N LYS A 33 19.14 -23.48 -19.34
CA LYS A 33 17.76 -23.58 -18.87
C LYS A 33 17.64 -22.70 -17.62
N ASP A 34 16.52 -22.02 -17.49
CA ASP A 34 16.15 -21.21 -16.32
C ASP A 34 15.92 -22.08 -15.07
N PHE A 35 15.39 -23.29 -15.26
CA PHE A 35 15.10 -24.23 -14.18
C PHE A 35 15.56 -25.65 -14.52
N THR A 36 16.17 -26.34 -13.56
CA THR A 36 16.60 -27.74 -13.70
C THR A 36 15.85 -28.63 -12.71
N GLU A 37 14.85 -29.35 -13.22
CA GLU A 37 13.95 -30.20 -12.43
C GLU A 37 14.69 -31.30 -11.64
N SER A 38 15.73 -31.90 -12.21
CA SER A 38 16.49 -32.94 -11.51
C SER A 38 17.20 -32.42 -10.26
N VAL A 39 17.65 -31.15 -10.28
CA VAL A 39 18.27 -30.52 -9.11
C VAL A 39 17.21 -30.22 -8.06
N HIS A 40 16.05 -29.69 -8.47
CA HIS A 40 14.91 -29.44 -7.58
C HIS A 40 14.46 -30.72 -6.87
N ASN A 41 14.26 -31.81 -7.60
CA ASN A 41 13.79 -33.07 -7.04
C ASN A 41 14.84 -33.75 -6.14
N ALA A 42 16.14 -33.51 -6.39
CA ALA A 42 17.22 -34.00 -5.55
C ALA A 42 17.38 -33.21 -4.24
N PHE A 43 16.96 -31.94 -4.20
CA PHE A 43 17.10 -31.10 -3.02
C PHE A 43 15.96 -31.34 -2.02
N GLN A 44 16.17 -32.30 -1.12
CA GLN A 44 15.18 -32.72 -0.12
C GLN A 44 15.35 -32.06 1.26
N ALA A 45 16.45 -31.35 1.48
CA ALA A 45 16.76 -30.63 2.72
C ALA A 45 16.62 -31.43 4.05
N PHE A 46 16.64 -32.77 4.03
CA PHE A 46 16.34 -33.62 5.21
C PHE A 46 17.13 -33.30 6.48
N ASN A 47 18.37 -32.84 6.34
CA ASN A 47 19.27 -32.53 7.46
C ASN A 47 19.51 -31.02 7.65
N SER A 48 18.80 -30.18 6.90
CA SER A 48 18.96 -28.72 6.96
C SER A 48 17.85 -28.11 7.80
N LYS A 49 18.21 -27.11 8.62
CA LYS A 49 17.22 -26.29 9.33
C LYS A 49 16.65 -25.23 8.40
N PRO A 50 15.39 -24.78 8.61
CA PRO A 50 14.87 -23.58 7.99
C PRO A 50 15.79 -22.38 8.27
N SER A 51 15.96 -21.49 7.28
CA SER A 51 16.85 -20.33 7.40
C SER A 51 16.43 -19.35 8.50
N ILE A 52 15.15 -19.33 8.88
CA ILE A 52 14.62 -18.50 9.97
C ILE A 52 15.33 -18.77 11.30
N ASP A 53 15.80 -20.00 11.54
CA ASP A 53 16.55 -20.37 12.75
C ASP A 53 17.93 -19.69 12.80
N LEU A 54 18.46 -19.25 11.66
CA LEU A 54 19.77 -18.61 11.54
C LEU A 54 19.69 -17.08 11.52
N LEU A 55 18.55 -16.52 11.12
CA LEU A 55 18.38 -15.08 10.96
C LEU A 55 18.69 -14.26 12.23
N PRO A 56 18.26 -14.66 13.45
CA PRO A 56 18.58 -13.92 14.67
C PRO A 56 20.08 -13.76 14.92
N ASP A 57 20.86 -14.82 14.71
CA ASP A 57 22.31 -14.81 14.94
C ASP A 57 23.05 -13.96 13.90
N ILE A 58 22.55 -13.95 12.66
CA ILE A 58 23.10 -13.11 11.58
C ILE A 58 22.77 -11.63 11.84
N LEU A 59 21.53 -11.32 12.27
CA LEU A 59 21.10 -9.95 12.63
C LEU A 59 21.89 -9.36 13.81
N GLY A 60 22.47 -10.22 14.66
CA GLY A 60 23.41 -9.82 15.71
C GLY A 60 24.76 -9.31 15.18
N GLN A 61 25.07 -9.57 13.91
CA GLN A 61 26.39 -9.31 13.32
C GLN A 61 26.33 -8.34 12.14
N ILE A 62 25.33 -8.46 11.26
CA ILE A 62 25.22 -7.66 10.03
C ILE A 62 23.79 -7.18 9.77
N PRO A 63 23.62 -6.06 9.04
CA PRO A 63 22.31 -5.63 8.55
C PRO A 63 21.71 -6.63 7.56
N ILE A 64 20.40 -6.86 7.66
CA ILE A 64 19.62 -7.66 6.70
C ILE A 64 18.50 -6.82 6.13
N LEU A 65 18.30 -6.92 4.82
CA LEU A 65 17.14 -6.41 4.11
C LEU A 65 16.31 -7.58 3.57
N LEU A 66 15.03 -7.62 3.94
CA LEU A 66 14.02 -8.49 3.36
C LEU A 66 13.00 -7.64 2.61
N TYR A 67 12.53 -8.12 1.47
CA TYR A 67 11.50 -7.43 0.70
C TYR A 67 10.57 -8.42 0.00
N ASN A 68 9.30 -8.02 -0.16
CA ASN A 68 8.28 -8.80 -0.87
C ASN A 68 7.51 -7.91 -1.83
N GLY A 69 7.02 -8.48 -2.93
CA GLY A 69 6.00 -7.86 -3.77
C GLY A 69 4.60 -8.10 -3.20
N GLU A 70 3.72 -7.11 -3.26
CA GLU A 70 2.35 -7.21 -2.75
C GLU A 70 1.50 -8.30 -3.42
N TYR A 71 1.79 -8.65 -4.68
CA TYR A 71 1.05 -9.63 -5.47
C TYR A 71 1.72 -11.01 -5.54
N ASP A 72 2.81 -11.24 -4.80
CA ASP A 72 3.39 -12.58 -4.71
C ASP A 72 2.48 -13.51 -3.88
N LEU A 73 2.05 -14.62 -4.48
CA LEU A 73 1.27 -15.65 -3.80
C LEU A 73 2.14 -16.75 -3.17
N VAL A 74 3.35 -16.97 -3.73
CA VAL A 74 4.23 -18.08 -3.35
C VAL A 74 4.97 -17.77 -2.07
N CYS A 75 5.59 -16.59 -2.04
CA CYS A 75 6.29 -16.05 -0.89
C CYS A 75 5.61 -14.74 -0.49
N ASN A 76 4.32 -14.84 -0.18
CA ASN A 76 3.48 -13.68 0.09
C ASN A 76 3.95 -12.87 1.29
N HIS A 77 3.70 -11.56 1.22
CA HIS A 77 4.12 -10.62 2.25
C HIS A 77 3.47 -10.87 3.61
N TRP A 78 2.22 -11.35 3.68
CA TRP A 78 1.57 -11.67 4.96
C TRP A 78 2.29 -12.76 5.74
N ALA A 79 2.69 -13.84 5.06
CA ALA A 79 3.45 -14.92 5.68
C ALA A 79 4.83 -14.43 6.15
N ALA A 80 5.50 -13.59 5.36
CA ALA A 80 6.77 -12.99 5.71
C ALA A 80 6.64 -12.05 6.93
N GLU A 81 5.65 -11.16 6.93
CA GLU A 81 5.36 -10.24 8.03
C GLU A 81 5.02 -10.99 9.32
N ASN A 82 4.18 -12.03 9.23
CA ASN A 82 3.82 -12.86 10.39
C ASN A 82 5.04 -13.63 10.93
N MET A 83 5.89 -14.16 10.06
CA MET A 83 7.15 -14.78 10.46
C MET A 83 8.04 -13.78 11.19
N LEU A 84 8.17 -12.56 10.66
CA LEU A 84 8.99 -11.51 11.26
C LEU A 84 8.44 -11.04 12.61
N ASP A 85 7.12 -10.86 12.73
CA ASP A 85 6.48 -10.45 13.98
C ASP A 85 6.66 -11.49 15.10
N ASN A 86 6.79 -12.78 14.75
CA ASN A 86 7.05 -13.86 15.71
C ASN A 86 8.55 -14.16 15.93
N MET A 87 9.43 -13.66 15.06
CA MET A 87 10.87 -13.87 15.19
C MET A 87 11.43 -13.05 16.35
N THR A 88 12.29 -13.66 17.16
CA THR A 88 13.04 -12.95 18.20
C THR A 88 14.49 -12.80 17.77
N TRP A 89 14.96 -11.56 17.66
CA TRP A 89 16.36 -11.23 17.40
C TRP A 89 16.76 -10.10 18.33
N ASN A 90 18.04 -9.90 18.63
CA ASN A 90 18.50 -8.72 19.39
C ASN A 90 17.61 -8.36 20.61
N ARG A 91 17.23 -9.39 21.40
CA ARG A 91 16.48 -9.36 22.68
C ARG A 91 14.97 -9.12 22.67
N GLU A 92 14.38 -8.64 21.58
CA GLU A 92 12.93 -8.42 21.46
C GLU A 92 12.32 -9.21 20.29
N SER A 93 11.04 -9.54 20.40
CA SER A 93 10.27 -10.22 19.36
C SER A 93 9.62 -9.22 18.40
N GLY A 94 9.56 -9.58 17.12
CA GLY A 94 8.97 -8.74 16.10
C GLY A 94 9.63 -7.37 16.01
N PHE A 95 8.90 -6.38 15.56
CA PHE A 95 9.43 -5.02 15.48
C PHE A 95 9.30 -4.24 16.80
N ASP A 96 9.26 -4.91 17.95
CA ASP A 96 9.37 -4.26 19.26
C ASP A 96 10.76 -3.61 19.43
N LEU A 97 10.79 -2.43 20.05
CA LEU A 97 11.97 -1.61 20.35
C LEU A 97 12.28 -1.57 21.85
N GLY A 98 11.56 -2.34 22.66
CA GLY A 98 11.58 -2.33 24.11
C GLY A 98 10.79 -1.17 24.71
N ASN A 99 10.55 -1.22 26.02
CA ASN A 99 9.87 -0.18 26.80
C ASN A 99 8.47 0.20 26.26
N GLY A 100 7.74 -0.77 25.72
CA GLY A 100 6.39 -0.57 25.16
C GLY A 100 6.37 0.23 23.86
N LYS A 101 7.48 0.30 23.12
CA LYS A 101 7.58 0.98 21.83
C LYS A 101 7.70 -0.03 20.71
N VAL A 102 6.99 0.22 19.61
CA VAL A 102 7.05 -0.61 18.40
C VAL A 102 7.60 0.23 17.25
N ALA A 103 8.44 -0.37 16.41
CA ALA A 103 9.01 0.31 15.26
C ALA A 103 7.89 0.74 14.30
N PRO A 104 7.82 2.04 13.96
CA PRO A 104 6.78 2.56 13.09
C PRO A 104 6.96 2.05 11.65
N ILE A 105 5.84 1.98 10.94
CA ILE A 105 5.81 1.75 9.51
C ILE A 105 5.89 3.12 8.82
N TYR A 106 6.83 3.27 7.89
CA TYR A 106 6.98 4.49 7.10
C TYR A 106 6.52 4.26 5.67
N ALA A 107 5.83 5.25 5.10
CA ALA A 107 5.56 5.24 3.68
C ALA A 107 6.90 5.28 2.92
N TRP A 108 7.09 4.37 1.98
CA TRP A 108 8.28 4.33 1.16
C TRP A 108 7.98 5.01 -0.17
N ILE A 109 8.68 6.12 -0.42
CA ILE A 109 8.48 6.97 -1.60
C ILE A 109 9.72 6.90 -2.48
N VAL A 110 9.51 6.62 -3.76
CA VAL A 110 10.56 6.61 -4.78
C VAL A 110 10.11 7.50 -5.93
N ASP A 111 10.97 8.42 -6.35
CA ASP A 111 10.69 9.38 -7.44
C ASP A 111 9.38 10.17 -7.22
N GLY A 112 9.02 10.44 -5.95
CA GLY A 112 7.80 11.17 -5.57
C GLY A 112 6.52 10.32 -5.51
N GLU A 113 6.59 9.03 -5.85
CA GLU A 113 5.44 8.11 -5.84
C GLU A 113 5.47 7.14 -4.65
N SER A 114 4.29 6.69 -4.22
CA SER A 114 4.18 5.62 -3.23
C SER A 114 4.70 4.31 -3.81
N ALA A 115 5.85 3.87 -3.34
CA ALA A 115 6.52 2.63 -3.76
C ALA A 115 6.19 1.45 -2.84
N GLY A 116 5.61 1.73 -1.67
CA GLY A 116 5.29 0.73 -0.67
C GLY A 116 5.41 1.26 0.74
N TYR A 117 5.84 0.40 1.65
CA TYR A 117 6.21 0.81 2.99
C TYR A 117 7.52 0.16 3.44
N ILE A 118 8.20 0.82 4.37
CA ILE A 118 9.44 0.36 4.97
C ILE A 118 9.31 0.33 6.48
N ARG A 119 9.85 -0.72 7.10
CA ARG A 119 9.95 -0.88 8.55
C ARG A 119 11.37 -1.30 8.90
N TYR A 120 11.93 -0.71 9.95
CA TYR A 120 13.28 -1.02 10.39
C TYR A 120 13.33 -1.20 11.90
N ALA A 121 13.95 -2.30 12.35
CA ALA A 121 14.30 -2.48 13.74
C ALA A 121 15.56 -3.34 13.87
N ARG A 122 16.51 -2.85 14.67
CA ARG A 122 17.58 -3.67 15.25
C ARG A 122 18.31 -4.50 14.18
N ASN A 123 18.82 -3.82 13.13
CA ASN A 123 19.50 -4.34 11.94
C ASN A 123 18.64 -5.02 10.86
N LEU A 124 17.35 -5.24 11.11
CA LEU A 124 16.43 -5.76 10.10
C LEU A 124 15.69 -4.61 9.41
N THR A 125 15.79 -4.54 8.08
CA THR A 125 14.94 -3.71 7.22
C THR A 125 13.96 -4.61 6.49
N TYR A 126 12.68 -4.25 6.53
CA TYR A 126 11.62 -4.88 5.75
C TYR A 126 10.99 -3.86 4.81
N ILE A 127 10.79 -4.23 3.54
CA ILE A 127 10.12 -3.41 2.54
C ILE A 127 9.02 -4.21 1.84
N LEU A 128 7.79 -3.72 1.89
CA LEU A 128 6.73 -4.17 0.98
C LEU A 128 6.76 -3.32 -0.28
N PHE A 129 6.82 -3.93 -1.46
CA PHE A 129 6.71 -3.26 -2.75
C PHE A 129 5.27 -3.25 -3.24
N TYR A 130 4.74 -2.05 -3.49
CA TYR A 130 3.49 -1.92 -4.20
C TYR A 130 3.67 -2.18 -5.70
N ASN A 131 2.64 -2.76 -6.30
CA ASN A 131 2.53 -3.16 -7.69
C ASN A 131 3.65 -4.10 -8.17
N ALA A 132 4.03 -5.08 -7.35
CA ALA A 132 5.04 -6.08 -7.70
C ALA A 132 4.61 -7.48 -7.26
N GLY A 133 4.99 -8.50 -8.03
CA GLY A 133 4.83 -9.91 -7.71
C GLY A 133 6.12 -10.53 -7.16
N HIS A 134 6.33 -11.80 -7.48
CA HIS A 134 7.47 -12.58 -6.97
C HIS A 134 8.84 -12.02 -7.37
N MET A 135 8.97 -11.56 -8.62
CA MET A 135 10.21 -10.97 -9.14
C MET A 135 10.14 -9.45 -9.10
N VAL A 136 10.22 -8.87 -7.90
CA VAL A 136 10.15 -7.41 -7.69
C VAL A 136 11.02 -6.60 -8.66
N PRO A 137 12.29 -6.96 -8.96
CA PRO A 137 13.09 -6.20 -9.92
C PRO A 137 12.59 -6.26 -11.36
N TYR A 138 11.87 -7.33 -11.74
CA TYR A 138 11.23 -7.45 -13.05
C TYR A 138 10.03 -6.51 -13.14
N ASP A 139 9.15 -6.52 -12.13
CA ASP A 139 7.93 -5.69 -12.12
C ASP A 139 8.23 -4.21 -11.87
N GLN A 140 9.22 -3.90 -11.02
CA GLN A 140 9.51 -2.56 -10.50
C GLN A 140 11.01 -2.26 -10.51
N ALA A 141 11.65 -2.31 -11.69
CA ALA A 141 13.10 -2.14 -11.86
C ALA A 141 13.66 -0.84 -11.24
N ARG A 142 12.97 0.29 -11.41
CA ARG A 142 13.40 1.60 -10.86
C ARG A 142 13.36 1.61 -9.33
N ARG A 143 12.30 1.06 -8.75
CA ARG A 143 12.11 0.99 -7.29
C ARG A 143 13.09 0.00 -6.66
N SER A 144 13.36 -1.13 -7.30
CA SER A 144 14.33 -2.11 -6.81
C SER A 144 15.77 -1.55 -6.83
N GLN A 145 16.12 -0.75 -7.85
CA GLN A 145 17.38 0.00 -7.85
C GLN A 145 17.45 1.00 -6.69
N ALA A 146 16.39 1.77 -6.45
CA ALA A 146 16.32 2.71 -5.33
C ALA A 146 16.49 2.00 -3.97
N MET A 147 15.82 0.86 -3.78
CA MET A 147 16.00 0.01 -2.60
C MET A 147 17.46 -0.42 -2.42
N LEU A 148 18.10 -0.93 -3.48
CA LEU A 148 19.50 -1.36 -3.42
C LEU A 148 20.37 -0.18 -2.98
N TYR A 149 20.28 0.97 -3.63
CA TYR A 149 21.08 2.16 -3.29
C TYR A 149 20.88 2.63 -1.86
N GLN A 150 19.63 2.62 -1.37
CA GLN A 150 19.32 2.94 0.02
C GLN A 150 19.97 1.94 0.99
N PHE A 151 19.93 0.64 0.67
CA PHE A 151 20.46 -0.40 1.54
C PHE A 151 21.98 -0.39 1.65
N ILE A 152 22.70 -0.28 0.52
CA ILE A 152 24.17 -0.23 0.52
C ILE A 152 24.72 1.17 0.81
N GLN A 153 23.87 2.09 1.26
CA GLN A 153 24.22 3.46 1.63
C GLN A 153 25.01 4.19 0.54
N LEU A 154 24.73 3.87 -0.73
CA LEU A 154 25.29 4.59 -1.84
C LEU A 154 24.59 5.95 -1.91
N ASN A 155 25.31 6.99 -1.49
CA ASN A 155 24.95 8.39 -1.74
C ASN A 155 25.16 8.72 -3.23
N LEU A 156 24.45 8.03 -4.11
CA LEU A 156 24.17 8.57 -5.44
C LEU A 156 23.16 9.70 -5.21
N SER A 157 23.43 10.88 -5.76
CA SER A 157 22.48 12.00 -5.76
C SER A 157 21.25 11.62 -6.59
N TYR A 158 20.40 10.77 -6.02
CA TYR A 158 19.13 10.36 -6.57
C TYR A 158 18.10 11.33 -6.02
N PRO A 159 17.49 12.17 -6.86
CA PRO A 159 16.58 13.17 -6.37
C PRO A 159 15.36 12.48 -5.74
N ASN A 160 15.16 12.69 -4.44
CA ASN A 160 13.91 12.44 -3.70
C ASN A 160 13.56 10.99 -3.29
N ASN A 161 14.52 10.23 -2.77
CA ASN A 161 14.16 9.10 -1.89
C ASN A 161 13.93 9.64 -0.47
N GLN A 162 12.66 9.79 -0.09
CA GLN A 162 12.27 10.21 1.26
C GLN A 162 11.66 9.01 1.98
N ILE A 163 12.23 8.61 3.11
CA ILE A 163 11.50 7.77 4.07
C ILE A 163 10.42 8.69 4.65
N GLY A 164 9.17 8.49 4.24
CA GLY A 164 8.07 9.35 4.65
C GLY A 164 7.89 9.26 6.16
N THR A 165 8.30 10.28 6.90
CA THR A 165 8.06 10.38 8.34
C THR A 165 6.55 10.34 8.59
N ASN A 166 6.12 9.48 9.53
CA ASN A 166 4.74 9.31 10.02
C ASN A 166 3.76 10.41 9.56
N ARG A 167 2.87 10.11 8.61
CA ARG A 167 1.69 10.95 8.33
C ARG A 167 0.71 10.85 9.51
N LYS A 168 1.02 11.51 10.64
CA LYS A 168 -0.04 12.05 11.49
C LYS A 168 -0.44 13.38 10.87
N SER A 169 -1.62 13.45 10.24
CA SER A 169 -2.32 14.66 9.78
C SER A 169 -2.71 14.61 8.30
N ASN A 170 -3.70 13.78 7.96
CA ASN A 170 -4.60 14.03 6.83
C ASN A 170 -5.99 13.46 7.15
N TYR A 171 -6.06 12.33 7.87
CA TYR A 171 -7.33 11.77 8.36
C TYR A 171 -8.03 12.64 9.40
N ALA A 172 -7.28 13.24 10.33
CA ALA A 172 -7.85 14.15 11.32
C ALA A 172 -8.44 15.41 10.66
N ILE A 173 -7.74 15.99 9.68
CA ILE A 173 -8.22 17.14 8.89
C ILE A 173 -9.45 16.74 8.07
N SER A 174 -9.43 15.56 7.43
CA SER A 174 -10.58 15.05 6.67
C SER A 174 -11.81 14.81 7.55
N ILE A 175 -11.67 14.24 8.74
CA ILE A 175 -12.80 14.00 9.66
C ILE A 175 -13.37 15.34 10.15
N VAL A 176 -12.52 16.29 10.56
CA VAL A 176 -12.96 17.62 10.99
C VAL A 176 -13.69 18.34 9.87
N PHE A 177 -13.18 18.28 8.64
CA PHE A 177 -13.84 18.89 7.48
C PHE A 177 -15.20 18.24 7.18
N THR A 178 -15.29 16.91 7.18
CA THR A 178 -16.56 16.20 6.98
C THR A 178 -17.59 16.54 8.05
N VAL A 179 -17.19 16.58 9.33
CA VAL A 179 -18.09 16.93 10.44
C VAL A 179 -18.59 18.36 10.31
N ILE A 180 -17.72 19.32 9.96
CA ILE A 180 -18.12 20.72 9.77
C ILE A 180 -19.11 20.85 8.61
N VAL A 181 -18.86 20.19 7.47
CA VAL A 181 -19.77 20.22 6.31
C VAL A 181 -21.12 19.60 6.67
N SER A 182 -21.15 18.49 7.40
CA SER A 182 -22.40 17.87 7.86
C SER A 182 -23.20 18.79 8.79
N ILE A 183 -22.54 19.51 9.69
CA ILE A 183 -23.20 20.47 10.59
C ILE A 183 -23.82 21.63 9.79
N ILE A 184 -23.09 22.19 8.83
CA ILE A 184 -23.57 23.29 7.98
C ILE A 184 -24.82 22.87 7.19
N VAL A 185 -24.79 21.67 6.59
CA VAL A 185 -25.94 21.13 5.86
C VAL A 185 -27.14 20.93 6.78
N PHE A 186 -26.92 20.44 8.00
CA PHE A 186 -27.99 20.21 8.98
C PHE A 186 -28.63 21.52 9.45
N ILE A 187 -27.82 22.55 9.74
CA ILE A 187 -28.30 23.89 10.11
C ILE A 187 -29.07 24.53 8.94
N GLY A 188 -28.57 24.40 7.70
CA GLY A 188 -29.26 24.88 6.51
C GLY A 188 -30.63 24.22 6.30
N ALA A 189 -30.72 22.90 6.52
CA ALA A 189 -31.98 22.17 6.44
C ALA A 189 -32.99 22.60 7.52
N ILE A 190 -32.53 22.83 8.76
CA ILE A 190 -33.37 23.37 9.84
C ILE A 190 -33.86 24.77 9.49
N TRP A 191 -32.99 25.63 8.96
CA TRP A 191 -33.36 26.99 8.57
C TRP A 191 -34.43 26.99 7.46
N LEU A 192 -34.25 26.16 6.43
CA LEU A 192 -35.25 25.97 5.37
C LEU A 192 -36.58 25.41 5.90
N TYR A 193 -36.53 24.50 6.88
CA TYR A 193 -37.74 23.98 7.52
C TYR A 193 -38.48 25.06 8.31
N ILE A 194 -37.76 25.94 9.03
CA ILE A 194 -38.34 27.08 9.75
C ILE A 194 -38.94 28.10 8.76
N LEU A 195 -38.24 28.42 7.67
CA LEU A 195 -38.78 29.29 6.62
C LEU A 195 -40.06 28.71 6.00
N LYS A 196 -40.11 27.39 5.79
CA LYS A 196 -41.32 26.71 5.32
C LYS A 196 -42.49 26.86 6.32
N GLN A 197 -42.24 26.69 7.61
CA GLN A 197 -43.24 26.89 8.68
C GLN A 197 -43.75 28.34 8.75
N GLN A 198 -42.87 29.32 8.52
CA GLN A 198 -43.24 30.73 8.46
C GLN A 198 -44.03 31.08 7.19
N SER A 199 -43.70 30.46 6.04
CA SER A 199 -44.46 30.66 4.80
C SER A 199 -45.88 30.10 4.86
N THR A 200 -46.12 29.07 5.68
CA THR A 200 -47.45 28.48 5.89
C THR A 200 -48.30 29.21 6.94
N THR A 201 -47.74 30.18 7.67
CA THR A 201 -48.45 30.96 8.69
C THR A 201 -48.94 32.33 8.21
N TYR A 202 -48.62 32.73 6.99
CA TYR A 202 -49.28 33.87 6.33
C TYR A 202 -50.49 33.40 5.53
N SER A 203 -51.66 33.39 6.18
CA SER A 203 -52.95 33.27 5.50
C SER A 203 -53.22 34.54 4.67
N PRO A 204 -53.66 34.43 3.40
CA PRO A 204 -54.03 35.60 2.62
C PRO A 204 -55.26 36.28 3.25
N PHE A 205 -55.12 37.58 3.47
CA PHE A 205 -56.16 38.59 3.66
C PHE A 205 -57.61 38.08 3.52
N LYS A 206 -58.34 38.05 4.65
CA LYS A 206 -59.77 37.75 4.70
C LYS A 206 -60.54 38.97 4.20
N ILE A 207 -61.08 38.89 2.98
CA ILE A 207 -62.05 39.87 2.47
C ILE A 207 -63.35 39.67 3.27
N ILE A 208 -63.70 40.68 4.06
CA ILE A 208 -65.03 40.86 4.65
C ILE A 208 -65.98 41.23 3.51
N ASN A 209 -67.13 40.56 3.39
CA ASN A 209 -68.37 41.12 2.84
C ASN A 209 -69.50 40.08 3.04
N ASP A 210 -70.28 40.26 4.11
CA ASP A 210 -71.68 39.85 4.14
C ASP A 210 -72.51 41.13 4.36
N GLU A 211 -73.69 41.16 3.73
CA GLU A 211 -74.79 42.13 3.87
C GLU A 211 -74.90 43.30 2.87
N PHE A 212 -75.56 42.94 1.76
CA PHE A 212 -76.81 43.55 1.26
C PHE A 212 -77.47 44.62 2.14
N VAL A 213 -77.63 45.83 1.58
CA VAL A 213 -78.84 46.66 1.74
C VAL A 213 -79.11 47.37 0.41
N ALA A 214 -80.25 47.08 -0.21
CA ALA A 214 -80.86 47.95 -1.21
C ALA A 214 -82.32 48.17 -0.81
N PHE A 215 -82.67 49.46 -0.67
CA PHE A 215 -84.00 50.05 -0.69
C PHE A 215 -84.80 49.51 -1.91
N GLU A 216 -86.13 49.47 -1.97
CA GLU A 216 -87.15 50.41 -1.51
C GLU A 216 -88.55 49.78 -1.74
N ASP A 217 -89.48 50.09 -0.85
CA ASP A 217 -90.94 50.36 -1.00
C ASP A 217 -91.99 49.35 -1.54
N ASP A 218 -93.14 49.44 -0.83
CA ASP A 218 -94.54 49.24 -1.24
C ASP A 218 -95.12 47.81 -1.39
N VAL A 219 -96.38 47.45 -1.04
CA VAL A 219 -97.59 48.06 -0.45
C VAL A 219 -98.63 46.90 -0.31
N LEU A 220 -99.45 46.93 0.74
CA LEU A 220 -100.81 46.33 0.94
C LEU A 220 -101.07 44.85 0.56
N VAL A 221 -101.43 43.99 1.52
CA VAL A 221 -102.79 43.65 2.06
C VAL A 221 -102.59 42.86 3.34
#